data_AF-A0A2D9T5W7-F1
#
_entry.id   AF-A0A2D9T5W7-F1
#
_cell.length_a   1.000
_cell.length_b   1.000
_cell.length_c   1.000
_cell.angle_alpha   90.00
_cell.angle_beta   90.00
_cell.angle_gamma   90.00
#
_symmetry.space_group_name_H-M   'P 1'
#
loop_
_entity.id
_entity.type
_entity.pdbx_description
1 polymer ?
#
loop_
_entity_poly.entity_id
_entity_poly.type
_entity_poly.pdbx_seq_one_letter_code
_entity_poly.pdbx_strand_id
1 'polypeptide(L)'
;MARLLVIALLLGSACGDDLPARPAVDAGPTVPDGSMGTPNDWDGDGLCNATETANGTDPLAFDTDLDGFPDRLELDLGYDPLTFGSPATDDYHILRETEASSVQAAYELTVSASGEEYGGGFDPIPMFDLADQDAGTFYRGSVATFADPPDNVAELDPTTETFRGVVGRTRLGFEVFFEYGGAITRGCNRAYPFQYTVKRQDGVRLARFTELLVVLPVGQQLESTDWCIPDECR
;
A
#
# COMPACT_ATOMS: atom_id res chain seq x y z
N MET A 1 -20.43 0.98 3.94
CA MET A 1 -20.67 -0.23 3.11
C MET A 1 -19.54 -1.18 3.42
N ALA A 2 -19.83 -2.40 3.86
CA ALA A 2 -18.80 -3.35 4.26
C ALA A 2 -18.08 -3.87 3.01
N ARG A 3 -16.85 -3.41 2.76
CA ARG A 3 -15.95 -4.05 1.79
C ARG A 3 -15.57 -5.41 2.38
N LEU A 4 -16.08 -6.47 1.74
CA LEU A 4 -15.76 -7.84 2.07
C LEU A 4 -14.29 -8.05 1.71
N LEU A 5 -13.44 -8.21 2.72
CA LEU A 5 -12.03 -8.52 2.54
C LEU A 5 -11.93 -9.93 1.98
N VAL A 6 -11.88 -10.05 0.66
CA VAL A 6 -11.44 -11.28 0.01
C VAL A 6 -9.93 -11.28 0.16
N ILE A 7 -9.44 -11.86 1.26
CA ILE A 7 -8.05 -12.34 1.29
C ILE A 7 -8.02 -13.50 0.31
N ALA A 8 -7.80 -13.18 -0.97
CA ALA A 8 -7.41 -14.19 -1.93
C ALA A 8 -6.02 -14.63 -1.49
N LEU A 9 -5.98 -15.74 -0.77
CA LEU A 9 -4.75 -16.50 -0.57
C LEU A 9 -4.36 -17.02 -1.95
N LEU A 10 -3.75 -16.15 -2.78
CA LEU A 10 -3.16 -16.52 -4.05
C LEU A 10 -1.88 -17.30 -3.70
N LEU A 11 -2.10 -18.60 -3.45
CA LEU A 11 -1.06 -19.61 -3.48
C LEU A 11 -0.24 -19.37 -4.75
N GLY A 12 1.04 -19.08 -4.57
CA GLY A 12 2.03 -18.90 -5.63
C GLY A 12 1.86 -19.97 -6.69
N SER A 13 1.20 -19.58 -7.77
CA SER A 13 1.04 -20.39 -8.96
C SER A 13 1.91 -19.69 -9.98
N ALA A 14 3.17 -20.13 -10.07
CA ALA A 14 4.06 -19.73 -11.16
C ALA A 14 3.28 -19.82 -12.48
N CYS A 15 3.43 -18.83 -13.36
CA CYS A 15 2.67 -18.73 -14.59
C CYS A 15 2.81 -20.02 -15.40
N GLY A 16 1.76 -20.85 -15.41
CA GLY A 16 1.74 -22.14 -16.09
C GLY A 16 1.58 -21.98 -17.61
N ASP A 17 2.19 -22.88 -18.37
CA ASP A 17 2.51 -22.82 -19.82
C ASP A 17 1.33 -22.80 -20.83
N ASP A 18 0.07 -22.55 -20.44
CA ASP A 18 -1.09 -22.92 -21.28
C ASP A 18 -1.75 -21.78 -22.09
N LEU A 19 -1.02 -20.73 -22.49
CA LEU A 19 -1.53 -19.72 -23.43
C LEU A 19 -0.87 -19.77 -24.83
N PRO A 20 -1.62 -19.44 -25.90
CA PRO A 20 -1.06 -19.30 -27.24
C PRO A 20 -0.02 -18.16 -27.27
N ALA A 21 1.04 -18.36 -28.04
CA ALA A 21 2.14 -17.40 -28.21
C ALA A 21 1.64 -15.98 -28.55
N ARG A 22 2.40 -14.97 -28.09
CA ARG A 22 2.19 -13.54 -28.35
C ARG A 22 1.64 -13.28 -29.76
N PRO A 23 0.57 -12.49 -29.93
CA PRO A 23 0.19 -11.98 -31.24
C PRO A 23 1.41 -11.26 -31.84
N ALA A 24 1.80 -11.63 -33.06
CA ALA A 24 3.00 -11.07 -33.68
C ALA A 24 2.86 -9.55 -33.83
N VAL A 25 3.63 -8.79 -33.06
CA VAL A 25 3.97 -7.42 -33.39
C VAL A 25 4.77 -7.44 -34.69
N ASP A 26 4.45 -6.53 -35.60
CA ASP A 26 5.00 -6.40 -36.96
C ASP A 26 6.49 -6.77 -37.04
N ALA A 27 6.78 -7.89 -37.73
CA ALA A 27 8.07 -8.54 -37.75
C ALA A 27 9.09 -7.79 -38.64
N GLY A 28 9.76 -6.80 -38.04
CA GLY A 28 11.08 -6.35 -38.47
C GLY A 28 12.14 -7.46 -38.32
N PRO A 29 13.33 -7.33 -38.95
CA PRO A 29 14.27 -8.43 -39.10
C PRO A 29 14.76 -8.95 -37.74
N THR A 30 14.65 -10.27 -37.60
CA THR A 30 14.92 -11.09 -36.41
C THR A 30 16.26 -10.77 -35.75
N VAL A 31 16.21 -9.95 -34.71
CA VAL A 31 17.18 -9.97 -33.62
C VAL A 31 16.68 -11.01 -32.61
N PRO A 32 17.52 -11.90 -32.06
CA PRO A 32 17.10 -12.75 -30.95
C PRO A 32 16.90 -11.84 -29.74
N ASP A 33 15.67 -11.43 -29.49
CA ASP A 33 15.33 -10.64 -28.31
C ASP A 33 15.45 -11.56 -27.09
N GLY A 34 16.48 -11.31 -26.29
CA GLY A 34 16.72 -11.97 -25.02
C GLY A 34 15.72 -11.52 -23.95
N SER A 35 14.45 -11.88 -24.12
CA SER A 35 13.41 -11.72 -23.11
C SER A 35 13.07 -13.10 -22.57
N MET A 36 13.74 -13.49 -21.48
CA MET A 36 13.15 -14.41 -20.52
C MET A 36 12.44 -13.52 -19.50
N GLY A 37 11.19 -13.15 -19.85
CA GLY A 37 10.09 -13.03 -18.89
C GLY A 37 9.53 -14.44 -18.68
N THR A 38 8.76 -14.71 -17.62
CA THR A 38 8.05 -15.99 -17.52
C THR A 38 7.22 -16.19 -18.79
N PRO A 39 6.99 -17.42 -19.28
CA PRO A 39 6.37 -17.65 -20.59
C PRO A 39 5.02 -16.95 -20.81
N ASN A 40 4.37 -16.48 -19.73
CA ASN A 40 3.01 -15.94 -19.70
C ASN A 40 2.84 -14.69 -18.80
N ASP A 41 3.86 -13.85 -18.64
CA ASP A 41 3.77 -12.47 -18.11
C ASP A 41 4.52 -11.57 -19.11
N TRP A 42 3.78 -10.90 -20.01
CA TRP A 42 4.39 -10.26 -21.19
C TRP A 42 4.85 -8.82 -20.97
N ASP A 43 4.35 -8.13 -19.95
CA ASP A 43 4.79 -6.78 -19.56
C ASP A 43 5.65 -6.77 -18.30
N GLY A 44 5.67 -7.87 -17.54
CA GLY A 44 6.53 -8.09 -16.40
C GLY A 44 6.06 -7.36 -15.14
N ASP A 45 4.76 -7.09 -14.98
CA ASP A 45 4.16 -6.48 -13.79
C ASP A 45 4.01 -7.47 -12.60
N GLY A 46 4.17 -8.76 -12.88
CA GLY A 46 4.03 -9.84 -11.91
C GLY A 46 2.66 -10.54 -11.89
N LEU A 47 1.77 -10.20 -12.82
CA LEU A 47 0.47 -10.81 -13.05
C LEU A 47 0.54 -11.64 -14.34
N CYS A 48 0.11 -12.91 -14.29
CA CYS A 48 0.14 -13.71 -15.51
C CYS A 48 -0.94 -13.24 -16.51
N ASN A 49 -0.63 -13.20 -17.80
CA ASN A 49 -1.51 -12.84 -18.92
C ASN A 49 -2.91 -13.47 -18.87
N ALA A 50 -3.01 -14.72 -18.41
CA ALA A 50 -4.29 -15.43 -18.27
C ALA A 50 -5.16 -14.82 -17.17
N THR A 51 -4.52 -14.46 -16.06
CA THR A 51 -5.14 -13.77 -14.92
C THR A 51 -5.51 -12.35 -15.32
N GLU A 52 -4.65 -11.65 -16.05
CA GLU A 52 -4.93 -10.33 -16.59
C GLU A 52 -6.17 -10.33 -17.48
N THR A 53 -6.18 -11.21 -18.50
CA THR A 53 -7.34 -11.40 -19.39
C THR A 53 -8.62 -11.74 -18.61
N ALA A 54 -8.51 -12.51 -17.53
CA ALA A 54 -9.66 -12.89 -16.70
C ALA A 54 -10.18 -11.74 -15.82
N ASN A 55 -9.30 -10.84 -15.38
CA ASN A 55 -9.66 -9.63 -14.62
C ASN A 55 -9.99 -8.44 -15.53
N GLY A 56 -9.70 -8.53 -16.83
CA GLY A 56 -9.99 -7.51 -17.82
C GLY A 56 -8.87 -6.47 -18.00
N THR A 57 -7.70 -6.71 -17.41
CA THR A 57 -6.50 -5.91 -17.63
C THR A 57 -5.83 -6.27 -18.96
N ASP A 58 -4.94 -5.42 -19.48
CA ASP A 58 -4.26 -5.61 -20.76
C ASP A 58 -2.93 -6.35 -20.56
N PRO A 59 -2.78 -7.61 -21.05
CA PRO A 59 -1.56 -8.42 -20.88
C PRO A 59 -0.27 -7.87 -21.50
N LEU A 60 -0.29 -6.66 -22.04
CA LEU A 60 0.85 -5.98 -22.62
C LEU A 60 1.10 -4.62 -21.96
N ALA A 61 0.32 -4.27 -20.93
CA ALA A 61 0.36 -3.01 -20.25
C ALA A 61 0.58 -3.24 -18.75
N PHE A 62 1.80 -2.92 -18.32
CA PHE A 62 2.26 -3.02 -16.93
C PHE A 62 1.32 -2.37 -15.89
N ASP A 63 0.60 -1.35 -16.32
CA ASP A 63 -0.42 -0.59 -15.59
C ASP A 63 -1.51 -0.30 -16.64
N THR A 64 -2.66 -0.95 -16.51
CA THR A 64 -3.70 -0.91 -17.54
C THR A 64 -4.42 0.43 -17.60
N ASP A 65 -4.62 1.09 -16.46
CA ASP A 65 -5.40 2.33 -16.38
C ASP A 65 -4.56 3.62 -16.32
N LEU A 66 -3.24 3.46 -16.24
CA LEU A 66 -2.20 4.49 -16.33
C LEU A 66 -2.17 5.45 -15.14
N ASP A 67 -2.52 4.99 -13.94
CA ASP A 67 -2.47 5.79 -12.71
C ASP A 67 -1.15 5.67 -11.91
N GLY A 68 -0.27 4.78 -12.36
CA GLY A 68 1.08 4.57 -11.85
C GLY A 68 1.25 3.37 -10.93
N PHE A 69 0.20 2.60 -10.66
CA PHE A 69 0.30 1.34 -9.91
C PHE A 69 0.23 0.13 -10.87
N PRO A 70 1.08 -0.90 -10.70
CA PRO A 70 0.98 -2.11 -11.51
C PRO A 70 -0.30 -2.90 -11.20
N ASP A 71 -0.90 -3.52 -12.21
CA ASP A 71 -2.16 -4.26 -12.09
C ASP A 71 -2.07 -5.35 -11.01
N ARG A 72 -0.93 -6.06 -10.95
CA ARG A 72 -0.65 -7.05 -9.91
C ARG A 72 -0.79 -6.47 -8.50
N LEU A 73 -0.18 -5.32 -8.27
CA LEU A 73 -0.11 -4.68 -6.96
C LEU A 73 -1.51 -4.26 -6.51
N GLU A 74 -2.26 -3.66 -7.41
CA GLU A 74 -3.63 -3.25 -7.13
C GLU A 74 -4.52 -4.44 -6.76
N LEU A 75 -4.47 -5.53 -7.52
CA LEU A 75 -5.24 -6.74 -7.23
C LEU A 75 -4.86 -7.37 -5.88
N ASP A 76 -3.57 -7.46 -5.56
CA ASP A 76 -3.09 -8.00 -4.28
C ASP A 76 -3.59 -7.18 -3.09
N LEU A 77 -3.85 -5.89 -3.29
CA LEU A 77 -4.31 -4.95 -2.28
C LEU A 77 -5.83 -4.68 -2.31
N GLY A 78 -6.53 -5.21 -3.32
CA GLY A 78 -7.98 -5.05 -3.50
C GLY A 78 -8.40 -3.69 -4.06
N TYR A 79 -7.50 -3.03 -4.78
CA TYR A 79 -7.78 -1.89 -5.65
C TYR A 79 -8.29 -2.39 -7.02
N ASP A 80 -8.81 -1.46 -7.83
CA ASP A 80 -9.41 -1.74 -9.13
C ASP A 80 -8.50 -1.27 -10.28
N PRO A 81 -7.81 -2.20 -10.98
CA PRO A 81 -6.79 -1.88 -12.00
C PRO A 81 -7.34 -1.35 -13.33
N LEU A 82 -8.63 -1.04 -13.36
CA LEU A 82 -9.34 -0.51 -14.52
C LEU A 82 -9.90 0.89 -14.25
N THR A 83 -9.61 1.46 -13.08
CA THR A 83 -10.13 2.74 -12.62
C THR A 83 -9.00 3.68 -12.24
N PHE A 84 -8.62 4.53 -13.19
CA PHE A 84 -7.61 5.57 -12.96
C PHE A 84 -7.78 6.30 -11.61
N GLY A 85 -6.74 6.29 -10.79
CA GLY A 85 -6.72 6.88 -9.45
C GLY A 85 -7.20 5.90 -8.38
N SER A 86 -6.96 4.61 -8.58
CA SER A 86 -7.19 3.51 -7.66
C SER A 86 -5.84 2.83 -7.43
N PRO A 87 -5.20 2.96 -6.25
CA PRO A 87 -5.62 3.63 -5.04
C PRO A 87 -5.82 5.15 -5.20
N ALA A 88 -6.76 5.68 -4.41
CA ALA A 88 -6.96 7.13 -4.34
C ALA A 88 -5.73 7.81 -3.72
N THR A 89 -5.51 9.09 -4.04
CA THR A 89 -4.37 9.86 -3.50
C THR A 89 -4.31 9.89 -1.97
N ASP A 90 -5.46 9.78 -1.30
CA ASP A 90 -5.54 9.74 0.17
C ASP A 90 -5.24 8.34 0.75
N ASP A 91 -5.16 7.30 -0.09
CA ASP A 91 -4.89 5.92 0.33
C ASP A 91 -3.38 5.58 0.31
N TYR A 92 -2.51 6.49 -0.13
CA TYR A 92 -1.06 6.26 -0.16
C TYR A 92 -0.21 7.46 0.26
N HIS A 93 0.98 7.16 0.78
CA HIS A 93 1.95 8.14 1.27
C HIS A 93 3.29 7.95 0.59
N ILE A 94 3.83 9.00 -0.01
CA ILE A 94 5.12 8.91 -0.73
C ILE A 94 6.28 9.23 0.20
N LEU A 95 7.22 8.29 0.29
CA LEU A 95 8.52 8.42 0.94
C LEU A 95 9.63 8.30 -0.12
N ARG A 96 10.68 9.10 -0.02
CA ARG A 96 11.80 9.07 -0.99
C ARG A 96 13.00 8.34 -0.40
N GLU A 97 13.77 7.64 -1.23
CA GLU A 97 15.04 6.99 -0.87
C GLU A 97 16.17 7.99 -0.58
N THR A 98 15.97 8.86 0.40
CA THR A 98 16.98 9.79 0.91
C THR A 98 16.94 9.75 2.42
N GLU A 99 18.09 9.80 3.08
CA GLU A 99 18.19 9.71 4.54
C GLU A 99 17.32 10.74 5.28
N ALA A 100 17.16 11.93 4.70
CA ALA A 100 16.34 13.01 5.25
C ALA A 100 14.84 12.95 4.89
N SER A 101 14.41 11.98 4.07
CA SER A 101 13.00 11.88 3.68
C SER A 101 12.16 11.42 4.87
N SER A 102 11.07 12.14 5.10
CA SER A 102 10.02 11.77 6.04
C SER A 102 8.65 12.05 5.43
N VAL A 103 7.63 11.32 5.87
CA VAL A 103 6.23 11.55 5.52
C VAL A 103 5.35 11.27 6.73
N GLN A 104 4.21 11.94 6.80
CA GLN A 104 3.27 11.85 7.91
C GLN A 104 1.89 11.49 7.37
N ALA A 105 1.25 10.51 8.01
CA ALA A 105 -0.13 10.13 7.71
C ALA A 105 -1.04 10.57 8.87
N ALA A 106 -2.10 11.32 8.56
CA ALA A 106 -3.01 11.88 9.56
C ALA A 106 -4.35 11.17 9.54
N TYR A 107 -4.85 10.81 10.72
CA TYR A 107 -6.10 10.08 10.90
C TYR A 107 -7.05 10.86 11.82
N GLU A 108 -8.31 10.94 11.42
CA GLU A 108 -9.35 11.59 12.21
C GLU A 108 -10.55 10.66 12.42
N LEU A 109 -11.05 10.60 13.65
CA LEU A 109 -12.27 9.86 13.98
C LEU A 109 -13.15 10.70 14.91
N THR A 110 -14.44 10.81 14.57
CA THR A 110 -15.43 11.37 15.49
C THR A 110 -16.06 10.26 16.33
N VAL A 111 -15.94 10.36 17.65
CA VAL A 111 -16.56 9.45 18.63
C VAL A 111 -17.69 10.15 19.38
N SER A 112 -18.59 9.36 19.98
CA SER A 112 -19.57 9.84 20.96
C SER A 112 -19.36 9.05 22.25
N ALA A 113 -18.92 9.75 23.28
CA ALA A 113 -18.27 9.15 24.45
C ALA A 113 -18.90 9.66 25.77
N SER A 114 -18.73 8.90 26.85
CA SER A 114 -19.25 9.16 28.20
C SER A 114 -18.19 8.95 29.30
N GLY A 115 -16.92 9.14 28.95
CA GLY A 115 -15.76 9.02 29.84
C GLY A 115 -14.79 7.90 29.45
N GLU A 116 -14.91 7.34 28.25
CA GLU A 116 -14.04 6.24 27.81
C GLU A 116 -12.65 6.73 27.39
N GLU A 117 -11.75 5.77 27.21
CA GLU A 117 -10.41 5.95 26.68
C GLU A 117 -10.27 5.34 25.29
N TYR A 118 -9.51 6.02 24.44
CA TYR A 118 -9.24 5.64 23.05
C TYR A 118 -7.74 5.67 22.77
N GLY A 119 -7.29 4.73 21.94
CA GLY A 119 -5.89 4.60 21.55
C GLY A 119 -5.73 4.23 20.08
N GLY A 120 -4.61 4.68 19.51
CA GLY A 120 -4.14 4.33 18.18
C GLY A 120 -3.34 3.02 18.14
N GLY A 121 -3.00 2.57 16.94
CA GLY A 121 -2.15 1.41 16.75
C GLY A 121 -1.80 1.18 15.29
N PHE A 122 -0.50 1.05 15.02
CA PHE A 122 0.07 0.76 13.71
C PHE A 122 0.41 -0.73 13.59
N ASP A 123 0.03 -1.35 12.46
CA ASP A 123 0.33 -2.73 12.11
C ASP A 123 0.80 -2.79 10.64
N PRO A 124 2.06 -3.16 10.34
CA PRO A 124 2.48 -3.39 8.95
C PRO A 124 1.81 -4.66 8.42
N ILE A 125 1.41 -4.65 7.13
CA ILE A 125 0.94 -5.86 6.46
C ILE A 125 2.16 -6.48 5.76
N PRO A 126 2.54 -7.72 6.08
CA PRO A 126 3.67 -8.37 5.43
C PRO A 126 3.45 -8.48 3.93
N MET A 127 4.47 -8.12 3.16
CA MET A 127 4.55 -8.38 1.73
C MET A 127 5.92 -8.99 1.42
N PHE A 128 6.03 -9.66 0.29
CA PHE A 128 7.31 -10.20 -0.13
C PHE A 128 8.19 -9.06 -0.68
N ASP A 129 9.27 -8.76 0.04
CA ASP A 129 10.35 -7.89 -0.43
C ASP A 129 11.68 -8.63 -0.29
N LEU A 130 12.53 -8.54 -1.31
CA LEU A 130 13.81 -9.27 -1.37
C LEU A 130 14.83 -8.82 -0.29
N ALA A 131 14.63 -7.65 0.31
CA ALA A 131 15.42 -7.14 1.42
C ALA A 131 14.72 -7.30 2.77
N ASP A 132 13.61 -8.07 2.82
CA ASP A 132 12.78 -8.29 4.02
C ASP A 132 12.30 -6.96 4.64
N GLN A 133 11.97 -5.98 3.78
CA GLN A 133 11.42 -4.69 4.19
C GLN A 133 9.90 -4.69 4.15
N ASP A 134 9.31 -3.92 5.06
CA ASP A 134 7.88 -3.63 5.14
C ASP A 134 7.64 -2.19 5.60
N ALA A 135 6.38 -1.78 5.77
CA ALA A 135 6.07 -0.43 6.27
C ALA A 135 6.65 -0.18 7.68
N GLY A 136 6.82 -1.23 8.49
CA GLY A 136 7.43 -1.18 9.82
C GLY A 136 8.90 -0.80 9.80
N THR A 137 9.61 -1.11 8.71
CA THR A 137 11.00 -0.67 8.47
C THR A 137 11.13 0.85 8.51
N PHE A 138 10.12 1.56 7.99
CA PHE A 138 10.11 3.01 7.85
C PHE A 138 9.37 3.72 8.97
N TYR A 139 8.56 3.00 9.76
CA TYR A 139 7.80 3.55 10.87
C TYR A 139 8.71 4.12 11.97
N ARG A 140 8.34 5.27 12.51
CA ARG A 140 9.06 5.97 13.60
C ARG A 140 8.22 6.24 14.84
N GLY A 141 6.97 5.82 14.82
CA GLY A 141 6.02 6.05 15.90
C GLY A 141 4.75 6.69 15.38
N SER A 142 3.75 6.72 16.24
CA SER A 142 2.53 7.50 16.07
C SER A 142 2.23 8.26 17.35
N VAL A 143 1.41 9.30 17.22
CA VAL A 143 1.02 10.15 18.34
C VAL A 143 -0.46 10.49 18.28
N ALA A 144 -1.08 10.67 19.45
CA ALA A 144 -2.33 11.40 19.57
C ALA A 144 -2.04 12.90 19.44
N THR A 145 -2.74 13.61 18.55
CA THR A 145 -2.39 15.00 18.19
C THR A 145 -3.35 16.02 18.72
N PHE A 146 -4.66 15.82 18.52
CA PHE A 146 -5.66 16.80 18.94
C PHE A 146 -7.00 16.16 19.30
N ALA A 147 -7.80 16.90 20.06
CA ALA A 147 -9.22 16.65 20.24
C ALA A 147 -10.02 17.92 19.95
N ASP A 148 -11.18 17.77 19.30
CA ASP A 148 -12.09 18.87 18.99
C ASP A 148 -13.54 18.49 19.35
N PRO A 149 -14.17 19.17 20.32
CA PRO A 149 -13.60 20.18 21.20
C PRO A 149 -12.51 19.63 22.14
N PRO A 150 -11.48 20.42 22.50
CA PRO A 150 -10.42 19.96 23.40
C PRO A 150 -10.92 19.68 24.83
N ASP A 151 -11.90 20.46 25.31
CA ASP A 151 -12.48 20.32 26.65
C ASP A 151 -13.24 18.99 26.86
N ASN A 152 -13.51 18.26 25.79
CA ASN A 152 -14.12 16.95 25.86
C ASN A 152 -13.14 15.83 26.24
N VAL A 153 -11.85 16.12 26.39
CA VAL A 153 -10.82 15.14 26.76
C VAL A 153 -10.19 15.56 28.07
N ALA A 154 -10.21 14.67 29.07
CA ALA A 154 -9.61 14.94 30.37
C ALA A 154 -8.08 14.94 30.31
N GLU A 155 -7.50 14.02 29.52
CA GLU A 155 -6.07 13.91 29.30
C GLU A 155 -5.78 13.37 27.90
N LEU A 156 -4.84 14.01 27.20
CA LEU A 156 -4.27 13.58 25.94
C LEU A 156 -2.79 13.28 26.20
N ASP A 157 -2.39 12.03 26.01
CA ASP A 157 -0.99 11.60 26.08
C ASP A 157 -0.50 11.23 24.67
N PRO A 158 0.30 12.11 24.04
CA PRO A 158 0.80 11.87 22.69
C PRO A 158 1.69 10.63 22.60
N THR A 159 2.49 10.36 23.65
CA THR A 159 3.54 9.32 23.60
C THR A 159 2.96 7.92 23.70
N THR A 160 1.85 7.77 24.43
CA THR A 160 1.10 6.51 24.48
C THR A 160 -0.04 6.43 23.47
N GLU A 161 -0.20 7.46 22.63
CA GLU A 161 -1.31 7.60 21.67
C GLU A 161 -2.70 7.51 22.33
N THR A 162 -2.83 7.98 23.58
CA THR A 162 -4.07 7.81 24.34
C THR A 162 -4.84 9.10 24.57
N PHE A 163 -6.16 9.00 24.43
CA PHE A 163 -7.12 9.99 24.89
C PHE A 163 -7.90 9.40 26.05
N ARG A 164 -7.85 10.00 27.24
CA ARG A 164 -8.53 9.49 28.45
C ARG A 164 -9.69 10.40 28.85
N GLY A 165 -10.74 9.78 29.38
CA GLY A 165 -11.90 10.50 29.92
C GLY A 165 -12.65 11.30 28.85
N VAL A 166 -12.76 10.75 27.64
CA VAL A 166 -13.39 11.45 26.50
C VAL A 166 -14.90 11.47 26.68
N VAL A 167 -15.54 12.62 26.48
CA VAL A 167 -16.99 12.82 26.64
C VAL A 167 -17.61 13.49 25.42
N GLY A 168 -18.94 13.39 25.28
CA GLY A 168 -19.68 14.09 24.23
C GLY A 168 -19.29 13.62 22.82
N ARG A 169 -19.62 14.44 21.82
CA ARG A 169 -19.19 14.22 20.43
C ARG A 169 -17.84 14.90 20.22
N THR A 170 -16.82 14.13 19.89
CA THR A 170 -15.42 14.60 19.87
C THR A 170 -14.69 14.03 18.67
N ARG A 171 -14.00 14.88 17.91
CA ARG A 171 -13.08 14.47 16.85
C ARG A 171 -11.70 14.27 17.46
N LEU A 172 -11.13 13.08 17.28
CA LEU A 172 -9.80 12.71 17.75
C LEU A 172 -8.85 12.64 16.56
N GLY A 173 -7.69 13.25 16.68
CA GLY A 173 -6.62 13.25 15.68
C GLY A 173 -5.46 12.36 16.09
N PHE A 174 -4.91 11.63 15.13
CA PHE A 174 -3.72 10.82 15.28
C PHE A 174 -2.78 11.07 14.09
N GLU A 175 -1.48 10.95 14.31
CA GLU A 175 -0.48 11.04 13.23
C GLU A 175 0.49 9.87 13.32
N VAL A 176 0.82 9.28 12.17
CA VAL A 176 1.87 8.27 12.01
C VAL A 176 3.04 8.90 11.27
N PHE A 177 4.26 8.66 11.76
CA PHE A 177 5.49 9.19 11.19
C PHE A 177 6.29 8.08 10.52
N PHE A 178 6.71 8.34 9.29
CA PHE A 178 7.63 7.49 8.55
C PHE A 178 8.88 8.26 8.18
N GLU A 179 10.02 7.58 8.23
CA GLU A 179 11.31 8.10 7.77
C GLU A 179 12.04 7.02 6.97
N TYR A 180 12.69 7.44 5.89
CA TYR A 180 13.52 6.52 5.12
C TYR A 180 14.77 6.12 5.91
N GLY A 181 15.48 7.12 6.44
CA GLY A 181 16.70 6.90 7.21
C GLY A 181 17.76 6.10 6.42
N GLY A 182 18.32 5.07 7.05
CA GLY A 182 19.38 4.22 6.47
C GLY A 182 18.88 2.91 5.84
N ALA A 183 17.61 2.83 5.45
CA ALA A 183 17.05 1.64 4.82
C ALA A 183 17.79 1.28 3.50
N ILE A 184 17.75 0.00 3.12
CA ILE A 184 18.38 -0.49 1.89
C ILE A 184 17.74 0.17 0.67
N THR A 185 18.55 0.88 -0.11
CA THR A 185 18.14 1.49 -1.39
C THR A 185 18.04 0.41 -2.46
N ARG A 186 16.94 0.40 -3.21
CA ARG A 186 16.63 -0.63 -4.21
C ARG A 186 16.58 -0.06 -5.63
N GLY A 187 16.45 1.25 -5.80
CA GLY A 187 16.43 1.88 -7.13
C GLY A 187 15.19 1.56 -7.97
N CYS A 188 14.19 0.91 -7.36
CA CYS A 188 12.86 0.65 -7.91
C CYS A 188 11.76 1.08 -6.92
N ASN A 189 10.58 1.40 -7.45
CA ASN A 189 9.37 1.75 -6.72
C ASN A 189 8.89 0.56 -5.89
N ARG A 190 8.43 0.82 -4.67
CA ARG A 190 7.91 -0.17 -3.72
C ARG A 190 6.68 0.40 -3.05
N ALA A 191 5.69 -0.42 -2.75
CA ALA A 191 4.51 -0.02 -1.99
C ALA A 191 4.31 -0.99 -0.83
N TYR A 192 4.44 -0.49 0.39
CA TYR A 192 4.30 -1.29 1.60
C TYR A 192 2.93 -1.05 2.24
N PRO A 193 2.04 -2.05 2.25
CA PRO A 193 0.74 -1.90 2.87
C PRO A 193 0.85 -1.89 4.40
N PHE A 194 0.02 -1.07 5.05
CA PHE A 194 -0.07 -1.03 6.49
C PHE A 194 -1.49 -0.71 6.96
N GLN A 195 -1.72 -0.88 8.25
CA GLN A 195 -2.99 -0.58 8.89
C GLN A 195 -2.80 0.33 10.08
N TYR A 196 -3.69 1.31 10.19
CA TYR A 196 -3.86 2.08 11.41
C TYR A 196 -5.23 1.77 12.02
N THR A 197 -5.25 1.44 13.31
CA THR A 197 -6.48 1.09 14.02
C THR A 197 -6.70 1.98 15.23
N VAL A 198 -7.95 2.43 15.41
CA VAL A 198 -8.36 3.15 16.62
C VAL A 198 -9.25 2.23 17.43
N LYS A 199 -8.88 2.01 18.70
CA LYS A 199 -9.57 1.13 19.64
C LYS A 199 -10.01 1.89 20.87
N ARG A 200 -11.09 1.42 21.49
CA ARG A 200 -11.52 1.83 22.82
C ARG A 200 -10.89 0.92 23.88
N GLN A 201 -10.80 1.40 25.13
CA GLN A 201 -10.23 0.67 26.28
C GLN A 201 -10.76 -0.76 26.50
N ASP A 202 -11.97 -1.07 26.03
CA ASP A 202 -12.59 -2.40 26.13
C ASP A 202 -12.24 -3.33 24.96
N GLY A 203 -11.31 -2.91 24.08
CA GLY A 203 -10.84 -3.68 22.93
C GLY A 203 -11.70 -3.52 21.67
N VAL A 204 -12.80 -2.76 21.73
CA VAL A 204 -13.64 -2.51 20.55
C VAL A 204 -12.87 -1.64 19.56
N ARG A 205 -12.68 -2.16 18.34
CA ARG A 205 -12.12 -1.41 17.22
C ARG A 205 -13.18 -0.51 16.60
N LEU A 206 -12.91 0.79 16.58
CA LEU A 206 -13.82 1.81 16.05
C LEU A 206 -13.51 2.17 14.60
N ALA A 207 -12.21 2.18 14.25
CA ALA A 207 -11.75 2.47 12.90
C ALA A 207 -10.61 1.54 12.50
N ARG A 208 -10.49 1.33 11.19
CA ARG A 208 -9.38 0.65 10.53
C ARG A 208 -9.14 1.38 9.21
N PHE A 209 -7.94 1.92 9.07
CA PHE A 209 -7.44 2.51 7.84
C PHE A 209 -6.47 1.49 7.23
N THR A 210 -6.49 1.33 5.91
CA THR A 210 -5.58 0.43 5.18
C THR A 210 -5.05 1.23 4.02
N GLU A 211 -3.75 1.48 4.05
CA GLU A 211 -3.07 2.46 3.20
C GLU A 211 -1.71 1.93 2.78
N LEU A 212 -1.09 2.61 1.81
CA LEU A 212 0.20 2.23 1.24
C LEU A 212 1.27 3.26 1.61
N LEU A 213 2.43 2.77 2.03
CA LEU A 213 3.64 3.56 2.05
C LEU A 213 4.42 3.29 0.76
N VAL A 214 4.36 4.23 -0.19
CA VAL A 214 5.08 4.14 -1.46
C VAL A 214 6.47 4.72 -1.31
N VAL A 215 7.50 3.89 -1.48
CA VAL A 215 8.89 4.29 -1.41
C VAL A 215 9.47 4.44 -2.81
N LEU A 216 9.71 5.68 -3.23
CA LEU A 216 10.24 6.03 -4.54
C LEU A 216 11.75 6.32 -4.49
N PRO A 217 12.55 5.80 -5.44
CA PRO A 217 13.92 6.25 -5.63
C PRO A 217 14.03 7.74 -5.91
N VAL A 218 15.22 8.30 -5.71
CA VAL A 218 15.46 9.73 -5.96
C VAL A 218 15.28 10.04 -7.44
N GLY A 219 14.36 10.97 -7.75
CA GLY A 219 14.07 11.40 -9.12
C GLY A 219 13.04 10.54 -9.86
N GLN A 220 12.64 9.39 -9.30
CA GLN A 220 11.54 8.58 -9.82
C GLN A 220 10.19 9.22 -9.54
N GLN A 221 9.25 8.97 -10.46
CA GLN A 221 7.84 9.29 -10.33
C GLN A 221 7.05 8.00 -10.11
N LEU A 222 5.79 8.13 -9.69
CA LEU A 222 4.93 6.99 -9.43
C LEU A 222 4.62 6.23 -10.72
N GLU A 223 4.38 6.98 -11.80
CA GLU A 223 3.99 6.54 -13.13
C GLU A 223 5.13 5.83 -13.91
N SER A 224 6.25 5.53 -13.26
CA SER A 224 7.32 4.76 -13.88
C SER A 224 7.08 3.26 -13.72
N THR A 225 7.47 2.48 -14.74
CA THR A 225 7.40 1.02 -14.72
C THR A 225 8.52 0.37 -13.90
N ASP A 226 9.31 1.17 -13.16
CA ASP A 226 10.49 0.72 -12.42
C ASP A 226 10.10 0.18 -11.04
N TRP A 227 9.15 -0.76 -10.94
CA TRP A 227 8.76 -1.36 -9.66
C TRP A 227 9.61 -2.58 -9.27
N CYS A 228 9.80 -2.79 -7.97
CA CYS A 228 10.53 -3.95 -7.47
C CYS A 228 9.65 -5.20 -7.52
N ILE A 229 9.74 -5.94 -8.62
CA ILE A 229 8.95 -7.16 -8.84
C ILE A 229 9.81 -8.40 -8.58
N PRO A 230 9.32 -9.41 -7.85
CA PRO A 230 10.06 -10.64 -7.60
C PRO A 230 10.46 -11.36 -8.90
N ASP A 231 11.69 -11.88 -8.95
CA ASP A 231 12.20 -12.65 -10.10
C ASP A 231 11.38 -13.92 -10.37
N GLU A 232 10.57 -14.40 -9.42
CA GLU A 232 9.66 -15.55 -9.62
C GLU A 232 8.52 -15.26 -10.61
N CYS A 233 8.32 -13.98 -10.97
CA CYS A 233 7.44 -13.55 -12.04
C CYS A 233 8.16 -13.26 -13.36
N ARG A 234 9.49 -13.37 -13.40
CA ARG A 234 10.34 -13.06 -14.56
C ARG A 234 10.96 -14.28 -15.24
#